data_AF-A0A7K4DSZ2-F1
#
_entry.id   AF-A0A7K4DSZ2-F1
#
_cell.length_a   1.000
_cell.length_b   1.000
_cell.length_c   1.000
_cell.angle_alpha   90.00
_cell.angle_beta   90.00
_cell.angle_gamma   90.00
#
_symmetry.space_group_name_H-M   'P 1'
#
loop_
_entity.id
_entity.type
_entity.pdbx_description
1 polymer ?
#
loop_
_entity_poly.entity_id
_entity_poly.type
_entity_poly.pdbx_seq_one_letter_code
_entity_poly.pdbx_strand_id
1 'polypeptide(L)'
;MGSQRSLIVFHNMITSEQTRERYDFEIEKYRDYFRIRDFDSLLTIDVKKSQEMVEDYVFYLKGRNLRGNGIRSKMAGVKTFYYANDIILNWDKVFRMLKEERKSGNDKAYTRQEISYLLENIRSATHKAVVLFLAS
;
A
#
# COMPACT_ATOMS: atom_id res chain seq x y z
N MET A 1 -8.10 -22.10 -10.14
CA MET A 1 -9.15 -21.47 -9.31
C MET A 1 -10.09 -20.76 -10.26
N GLY A 2 -11.39 -21.08 -10.23
CA GLY A 2 -12.37 -20.44 -11.12
C GLY A 2 -12.30 -18.92 -10.94
N SER A 3 -12.19 -18.18 -12.05
CA SER A 3 -12.05 -16.73 -12.02
C SER A 3 -13.31 -16.12 -11.41
N GLN A 4 -13.19 -15.62 -10.18
CA GLN A 4 -14.30 -14.99 -9.45
C GLN A 4 -14.66 -13.68 -10.13
N ARG A 5 -15.96 -13.39 -10.23
CA ARG A 5 -16.44 -12.19 -10.93
C ARG A 5 -15.86 -10.93 -10.29
N SER A 6 -15.78 -10.90 -8.95
CA SER A 6 -15.23 -9.76 -8.21
C SER A 6 -13.81 -9.41 -8.59
N LEU A 7 -12.96 -10.42 -8.80
CA LEU A 7 -11.57 -10.23 -9.21
C LEU A 7 -11.46 -9.81 -10.68
N ILE A 8 -12.32 -10.33 -11.56
CA ILE A 8 -12.33 -9.92 -12.97
C ILE A 8 -12.61 -8.42 -13.09
N VAL A 9 -13.66 -7.94 -12.42
CA VAL A 9 -14.02 -6.50 -12.47
C VAL A 9 -12.90 -5.66 -11.85
N PHE A 10 -12.37 -6.10 -10.72
CA PHE A 10 -11.26 -5.44 -10.04
C PHE A 10 -9.99 -5.33 -10.91
N HIS A 11 -9.54 -6.41 -11.55
CA HIS A 11 -8.33 -6.38 -12.38
C HIS A 11 -8.51 -5.53 -13.64
N ASN A 12 -9.72 -5.47 -14.22
CA ASN A 12 -10.02 -4.62 -15.37
C ASN A 12 -9.94 -3.12 -15.03
N MET A 13 -10.13 -2.77 -13.76
CA MET A 13 -9.99 -1.38 -13.31
C MET A 13 -8.53 -0.94 -13.16
N ILE A 14 -7.57 -1.87 -13.14
CA ILE A 14 -6.15 -1.61 -12.89
C ILE A 14 -5.33 -1.85 -14.14
N THR A 15 -4.71 -0.78 -14.65
CA THR A 15 -3.88 -0.82 -15.87
C THR A 15 -2.46 -1.35 -15.62
N SER A 16 -1.83 -0.97 -14.50
CA SER A 16 -0.45 -1.35 -14.21
C SER A 16 -0.36 -2.74 -13.57
N GLU A 17 0.47 -3.61 -14.16
CA GLU A 17 0.74 -4.96 -13.64
C GLU A 17 1.33 -4.91 -12.22
N GLN A 18 2.29 -4.02 -11.99
CA GLN A 18 2.92 -3.82 -10.68
C GLN A 18 1.89 -3.40 -9.61
N THR A 19 0.94 -2.53 -9.98
CA THR A 19 -0.15 -2.12 -9.09
C THR A 19 -1.10 -3.27 -8.83
N ARG A 20 -1.39 -4.10 -9.84
CA ARG A 20 -2.25 -5.27 -9.73
C ARG A 20 -1.67 -6.28 -8.74
N GLU A 21 -0.44 -6.72 -8.94
CA GLU A 21 0.25 -7.65 -8.03
C GLU A 21 0.26 -7.11 -6.59
N ARG A 22 0.56 -5.82 -6.44
CA ARG A 22 0.62 -5.18 -5.12
C ARG A 22 -0.75 -5.18 -4.44
N TYR A 23 -1.82 -4.89 -5.18
CA TYR A 23 -3.16 -4.84 -4.61
C TYR A 23 -3.73 -6.23 -4.34
N ASP A 24 -3.48 -7.20 -5.22
CA ASP A 24 -3.86 -8.60 -5.03
C ASP A 24 -3.33 -9.11 -3.69
N PHE A 25 -2.04 -8.89 -3.45
CA PHE A 25 -1.40 -9.24 -2.18
C PHE A 25 -2.04 -8.58 -0.95
N GLU A 26 -2.44 -7.31 -1.05
CA GLU A 26 -3.05 -6.62 0.10
C GLU A 26 -4.52 -7.06 0.32
N ILE A 27 -5.28 -7.35 -0.73
CA ILE A 27 -6.65 -7.86 -0.62
C ILE A 27 -6.65 -9.30 -0.11
N GLU A 28 -5.70 -10.14 -0.56
CA GLU A 28 -5.48 -11.48 -0.01
C GLU A 28 -5.20 -11.42 1.49
N LYS A 29 -4.30 -10.54 1.93
CA LYS A 29 -4.01 -10.36 3.36
C LYS A 29 -5.21 -9.88 4.16
N TYR A 30 -6.07 -9.06 3.58
CA TYR A 30 -7.30 -8.61 4.21
C TYR A 30 -8.30 -9.77 4.34
N ARG A 31 -8.52 -10.52 3.25
CA ARG A 31 -9.37 -11.72 3.23
C ARG A 31 -8.91 -12.76 4.26
N ASP A 32 -7.61 -13.04 4.29
CA ASP A 32 -7.00 -14.03 5.18
C ASP A 32 -7.11 -13.64 6.65
N TYR A 33 -7.04 -12.35 6.96
CA TYR A 33 -7.24 -11.85 8.32
C TYR A 33 -8.64 -12.18 8.84
N PHE A 34 -9.67 -12.05 8.01
CA PHE A 34 -11.05 -12.43 8.35
C PHE A 34 -11.37 -13.90 8.10
N ARG A 35 -10.40 -14.69 7.61
CA ARG A 35 -10.54 -16.12 7.28
C ARG A 35 -11.69 -16.41 6.32
N ILE A 36 -11.92 -15.51 5.38
CA ILE A 36 -12.95 -15.66 4.36
C ILE A 36 -12.37 -16.48 3.20
N ARG A 37 -13.14 -17.45 2.70
CA ARG A 37 -12.64 -18.42 1.71
C ARG A 37 -12.48 -17.83 0.31
N ASP A 38 -13.38 -16.94 -0.07
CA ASP A 38 -13.49 -16.38 -1.41
C ASP A 38 -13.75 -14.86 -1.38
N PHE A 39 -13.38 -14.18 -2.46
CA PHE A 39 -13.51 -12.73 -2.57
C PHE A 39 -14.95 -12.31 -2.83
N ASP A 40 -15.74 -13.13 -3.54
CA ASP A 40 -17.17 -12.87 -3.75
C ASP A 40 -17.93 -12.82 -2.42
N SER A 41 -17.58 -13.67 -1.45
CA SER A 41 -18.14 -13.65 -0.09
C SER A 41 -17.78 -12.41 0.72
N LEU A 42 -16.73 -11.65 0.37
CA LEU A 42 -16.50 -10.34 0.98
C LEU A 42 -17.58 -9.34 0.57
N LEU A 43 -18.13 -9.49 -0.64
CA LEU A 43 -19.11 -8.57 -1.21
C LEU A 43 -20.54 -8.87 -0.76
N THR A 44 -20.83 -10.08 -0.30
CA THR A 44 -22.15 -10.47 0.24
C THR A 44 -22.39 -9.96 1.66
N ILE A 45 -21.34 -9.47 2.33
CA ILE A 45 -21.41 -8.91 3.67
C ILE A 45 -22.09 -7.55 3.62
N ASP A 46 -23.03 -7.34 4.53
CA ASP A 46 -23.74 -6.06 4.67
C ASP A 46 -22.76 -4.88 4.77
N VAL A 47 -23.11 -3.76 4.13
CA VAL A 47 -22.26 -2.57 4.02
C VAL A 47 -21.80 -2.07 5.38
N LYS A 48 -22.67 -2.10 6.40
CA LYS A 48 -22.32 -1.67 7.76
C LYS A 48 -21.27 -2.58 8.38
N LYS A 49 -21.41 -3.89 8.20
CA LYS A 49 -20.45 -4.87 8.70
C LYS A 49 -19.13 -4.81 7.93
N SER A 50 -19.18 -4.59 6.62
CA SER A 50 -17.99 -4.36 5.78
C SER A 50 -17.21 -3.12 6.23
N GLN A 51 -17.91 -2.06 6.62
CA GLN A 51 -17.31 -0.87 7.23
C GLN A 51 -16.60 -1.19 8.56
N GLU A 52 -17.25 -1.93 9.46
CA GLU A 52 -16.67 -2.37 10.73
C GLU A 52 -15.42 -3.24 10.50
N MET A 53 -15.46 -4.18 9.55
CA MET A 53 -14.31 -5.01 9.19
C MET A 53 -13.12 -4.19 8.66
N VAL A 54 -13.37 -3.16 7.86
CA VAL A 54 -12.30 -2.26 7.39
C VAL A 54 -11.69 -1.49 8.56
N GLU A 55 -12.50 -1.05 9.52
CA GLU A 55 -12.04 -0.35 10.73
C GLU A 55 -11.19 -1.26 11.63
N ASP A 56 -11.66 -2.49 11.88
CA ASP A 56 -10.96 -3.51 12.66
C ASP A 56 -9.60 -3.87 12.05
N TYR A 57 -9.56 -4.04 10.72
CA TYR A 57 -8.31 -4.32 10.04
C TYR A 57 -7.32 -3.15 10.15
N VAL A 58 -7.81 -1.91 10.08
CA VAL A 58 -6.97 -0.73 10.31
C VAL A 58 -6.45 -0.69 11.74
N PHE A 59 -7.26 -1.03 12.75
CA PHE A 59 -6.77 -1.15 14.13
C PHE A 59 -5.69 -2.20 14.28
N TYR A 60 -5.86 -3.36 13.65
CA TYR A 60 -4.85 -4.40 13.61
C TYR A 60 -3.54 -3.93 12.97
N LEU A 61 -3.60 -3.20 11.85
CA LEU A 61 -2.41 -2.63 11.20
C LEU A 61 -1.75 -1.55 12.07
N LYS A 62 -2.52 -0.74 12.80
CA LYS A 62 -1.98 0.21 13.80
C LYS A 62 -1.28 -0.52 14.94
N GLY A 63 -1.85 -1.62 15.45
CA GLY A 63 -1.23 -2.46 16.49
C GLY A 63 0.12 -3.06 16.08
N ARG A 64 0.42 -3.13 14.78
CA ARG A 64 1.72 -3.54 14.22
C ARG A 64 2.72 -2.41 14.07
N ASN A 65 2.44 -1.24 14.65
CA ASN A 65 3.31 -0.07 14.65
C ASN A 65 3.65 0.46 13.24
N LEU A 66 2.71 0.29 12.28
CA LEU A 66 2.86 0.82 10.93
C LEU A 66 2.52 2.31 10.87
N ARG A 67 3.31 3.07 10.11
CA ARG A 67 3.02 4.49 9.83
C ARG A 67 1.70 4.64 9.06
N GLY A 68 0.99 5.75 9.29
CA GLY A 68 -0.29 6.04 8.64
C GLY A 68 -0.25 5.95 7.11
N ASN A 69 0.83 6.44 6.46
CA ASN A 69 1.00 6.30 5.00
C ASN A 69 1.23 4.85 4.56
N GLY A 70 1.95 4.07 5.36
CA GLY A 70 2.12 2.63 5.12
C GLY A 70 0.76 1.92 5.18
N ILE A 71 -0.06 2.25 6.17
CA ILE A 71 -1.42 1.69 6.29
C ILE A 71 -2.29 2.11 5.09
N ARG A 72 -2.27 3.39 4.66
CA ARG A 72 -2.99 3.83 3.46
C ARG A 72 -2.60 3.05 2.20
N SER A 73 -1.31 2.82 2.00
CA SER A 73 -0.82 2.03 0.87
C SER A 73 -1.33 0.59 0.91
N LYS A 74 -1.41 -0.02 2.10
CA LYS A 74 -1.99 -1.36 2.28
C LYS A 74 -3.50 -1.38 2.02
N MET A 75 -4.22 -0.37 2.51
CA MET A 75 -5.67 -0.26 2.32
C MET A 75 -6.06 0.13 0.90
N ALA A 76 -5.13 0.59 0.06
CA ALA A 76 -5.43 1.03 -1.30
C ALA A 76 -5.99 -0.11 -2.17
N GLY A 77 -5.46 -1.33 -2.03
CA GLY A 77 -5.99 -2.52 -2.71
C GLY A 77 -7.41 -2.84 -2.25
N VAL A 78 -7.63 -2.92 -0.94
CA VAL A 78 -8.95 -3.18 -0.34
C VAL A 78 -9.98 -2.13 -0.77
N LYS A 79 -9.59 -0.85 -0.77
CA LYS A 79 -10.44 0.25 -1.24
C LYS A 79 -10.84 0.09 -2.70
N THR A 80 -9.86 -0.21 -3.55
CA THR A 80 -10.09 -0.37 -5.00
C THR A 80 -10.95 -1.59 -5.27
N PHE A 81 -10.80 -2.67 -4.49
CA PHE A 81 -11.64 -3.86 -4.59
C PHE A 81 -13.13 -3.57 -4.30
N TYR A 82 -13.44 -2.93 -3.18
CA TYR A 82 -14.82 -2.57 -2.86
C TYR A 82 -15.39 -1.56 -3.86
N TYR A 83 -14.60 -0.57 -4.26
CA TYR A 83 -15.03 0.41 -5.26
C TYR A 83 -15.32 -0.22 -6.62
N ALA A 84 -14.45 -1.12 -7.10
CA ALA A 84 -14.64 -1.81 -8.39
C ALA A 84 -15.89 -2.71 -8.39
N ASN A 85 -16.35 -3.14 -7.21
CA ASN A 85 -17.52 -3.99 -7.04
C ASN A 85 -18.74 -3.21 -6.54
N ASP A 86 -18.77 -1.90 -6.76
CA ASP A 86 -19.90 -1.00 -6.46
C ASP A 86 -20.31 -0.94 -4.97
N ILE A 87 -19.38 -1.25 -4.05
CA ILE A 87 -19.59 -1.13 -2.60
C ILE A 87 -18.93 0.16 -2.10
N ILE A 88 -19.78 1.11 -1.69
CA ILE A 88 -19.34 2.41 -1.19
C ILE A 88 -19.18 2.35 0.34
N LEU A 89 -17.94 2.50 0.80
CA LEU A 89 -17.58 2.59 2.22
C LEU A 89 -17.09 4.00 2.56
N ASN A 90 -17.20 4.39 3.83
CA ASN A 90 -16.74 5.69 4.31
C ASN A 90 -15.22 5.67 4.59
N TRP A 91 -14.44 5.78 3.53
CA TRP A 91 -12.97 5.78 3.59
C TRP A 91 -12.41 7.02 4.30
N ASP A 92 -13.10 8.17 4.25
CA ASP A 92 -12.67 9.38 4.95
C ASP A 92 -12.68 9.20 6.46
N LYS A 93 -13.71 8.51 7.00
CA LYS A 93 -13.76 8.11 8.42
C LYS A 93 -12.56 7.23 8.76
N VAL A 94 -12.37 6.13 8.02
CA VAL A 94 -11.28 5.16 8.22
C VAL A 94 -9.92 5.84 8.23
N PHE A 95 -9.68 6.72 7.25
CA PHE A 95 -8.40 7.39 7.09
C PHE A 95 -8.17 8.57 8.04
N ARG A 96 -9.23 9.13 8.63
CA ARG A 96 -9.12 10.10 9.70
C ARG A 96 -8.65 9.45 11.00
N MET A 97 -8.95 8.16 11.22
CA MET A 97 -8.46 7.37 12.37
C MET A 97 -6.95 7.07 12.32
N LEU A 98 -6.31 7.28 11.16
CA LEU A 98 -4.87 7.13 10.94
C LEU A 98 -4.06 8.38 11.29
N LYS A 99 -4.68 9.47 11.76
CA LYS A 99 -3.96 10.69 12.13
C LYS A 99 -3.17 10.49 13.43
N GLU A 100 -1.87 10.23 13.28
CA GLU A 100 -0.70 10.48 14.16
C GLU A 100 0.55 9.97 13.41
N GLU A 101 1.77 10.54 13.43
CA GLU A 101 2.34 11.80 13.89
C GLU A 101 3.73 11.99 13.19
N ARG A 102 4.22 13.25 13.16
CA ARG A 102 5.60 13.76 12.91
C ARG A 102 6.34 13.43 11.60
N LYS A 103 6.83 14.50 10.96
CA LYS A 103 7.86 14.46 9.91
C LYS A 103 9.13 13.82 10.49
N SER A 104 9.43 12.57 10.17
CA SER A 104 10.81 12.08 10.26
C SER A 104 11.48 12.34 8.91
N GLY A 105 11.98 13.56 8.73
CA GLY A 105 12.75 13.94 7.56
C GLY A 105 13.97 14.72 8.01
N ASN A 106 14.80 14.09 8.84
CA ASN A 106 16.13 14.61 9.17
C ASN A 106 17.20 13.94 8.29
N ASP A 107 16.86 13.59 7.05
CA ASP A 107 17.85 13.13 6.08
C ASP A 107 18.77 14.31 5.78
N LYS A 108 20.00 14.24 6.28
CA LYS A 108 21.03 15.24 6.00
C LYS A 108 21.53 15.02 4.58
N ALA A 109 21.75 16.12 3.86
CA ALA A 109 22.47 16.07 2.60
C ALA A 109 23.86 15.47 2.82
N TYR A 110 24.32 14.66 1.86
CA TYR A 110 25.69 14.16 1.88
C TYR A 110 26.68 15.32 1.86
N THR A 111 27.68 15.23 2.72
CA THR A 111 28.81 16.14 2.70
C THR A 111 29.70 15.87 1.48
N ARG A 112 30.48 16.88 1.09
CA ARG A 112 31.45 16.74 -0.02
C ARG A 112 32.45 15.59 0.23
N GLN A 113 32.83 15.38 1.48
CA GLN A 113 33.74 14.31 1.88
C GLN A 113 33.12 12.93 1.66
N GLU A 114 31.85 12.75 2.03
CA GLU A 114 31.11 11.50 1.80
C GLU A 114 30.93 11.24 0.30
N ILE A 115 30.64 12.28 -0.50
CA ILE A 115 30.56 12.15 -1.96
C ILE A 115 31.91 11.75 -2.56
N SER A 116 33.01 12.39 -2.16
CA SER A 116 34.36 12.02 -2.62
C SER A 116 34.69 10.57 -2.29
N TYR A 117 34.41 10.14 -1.06
CA TYR A 117 34.60 8.75 -0.64
C TYR A 117 33.80 7.76 -1.51
N LEU A 118 32.54 8.06 -1.83
CA LEU A 118 31.74 7.24 -2.73
C LEU A 118 32.37 7.13 -4.13
N LEU A 119 32.85 8.23 -4.69
CA LEU A 119 33.45 8.28 -6.02
C LEU A 119 34.79 7.53 -6.12
N GLU A 120 35.56 7.50 -5.04
CA GLU A 120 36.81 6.74 -4.96
C GLU A 120 36.57 5.22 -4.93
N ASN A 121 35.50 4.77 -4.26
CA ASN A 121 35.18 3.36 -4.09
C ASN A 121 34.39 2.74 -5.26
N ILE A 122 33.81 3.56 -6.13
CA ILE A 122 33.10 3.11 -7.32
C ILE A 122 34.11 2.83 -8.45
N ARG A 123 34.05 1.64 -9.05
CA ARG A 123 34.94 1.26 -10.17
C ARG A 123 34.44 1.72 -11.55
N SER A 124 33.12 1.77 -11.74
CA SER A 124 32.50 2.11 -13.03
C SER A 124 32.36 3.62 -13.20
N ALA A 125 32.89 4.17 -14.30
CA ALA A 125 32.74 5.58 -14.65
C ALA A 125 31.26 5.99 -14.78
N THR A 126 30.40 5.09 -15.28
CA THR A 126 28.95 5.32 -15.39
C THR A 126 28.31 5.52 -14.03
N HIS A 127 28.68 4.70 -13.04
CA HIS A 127 28.15 4.83 -11.67
C HIS A 127 28.68 6.11 -10.99
N LYS A 128 29.92 6.53 -11.27
CA LYS A 128 30.44 7.83 -10.80
C LYS A 128 29.63 8.99 -11.36
N ALA A 129 29.29 8.94 -12.65
CA ALA A 129 28.47 9.96 -13.29
C ALA A 129 27.06 10.03 -12.67
N VAL A 130 26.44 8.89 -12.37
CA VAL A 130 25.14 8.83 -11.68
C VAL A 130 25.22 9.45 -10.28
N VAL A 131 26.24 9.13 -9.49
CA VAL A 131 26.42 9.71 -8.14
C VAL A 131 26.63 11.22 -8.22
N LEU A 132 27.46 11.70 -9.14
CA LEU A 132 27.66 13.14 -9.36
C LEU A 132 26.38 13.84 -9.80
N PHE A 133 25.59 13.22 -10.67
CA PHE A 133 24.32 13.77 -11.15
C PHE A 133 23.26 13.84 -10.04
N LEU A 134 23.20 12.86 -9.13
CA LEU A 134 22.26 12.86 -8.01
C LEU A 134 22.70 13.77 -6.85
N ALA A 135 23.99 14.08 -6.77
CA ALA A 135 24.58 14.91 -5.70
C ALA A 135 24.73 16.39 -6.10
N SER A 136 24.45 16.77 -7.35
CA SER A 136 24.52 18.14 -7.86
C SER A 136 23.32 18.99 -7.51
#